data_AF-M2AW68-F1
#
_entry.id   AF-M2AW68-F1
#
_cell.length_a   1.000
_cell.length_b   1.000
_cell.length_c   1.000
_cell.angle_alpha   90.00
_cell.angle_beta   90.00
_cell.angle_gamma   90.00
#
_symmetry.space_group_name_H-M   'P 1'
#
loop_
_entity.id
_entity.type
_entity.pdbx_description
1 polymer ?
#
loop_
_entity_poly.entity_id
_entity_poly.type
_entity_poly.pdbx_seq_one_letter_code
_entity_poly.pdbx_strand_id
1 'polypeptide(L)'
;MQNTPVTIAERFAAIGGAAIFAFVIFGVATLLHHAISRNDDRKRTQGRPIRWWVTGLYLVGAIAGVMLADNKQYYMHEVVGGLGGFGILAGLLIGNVHGGINLVLTPDPDRNRGPDGDTNPFSPRVLIPRNHDDGNPYAPPTHQ
;
A
#
# COMPACT_ATOMS: atom_id res chain seq x y z
N MET A 1 22.38 21.41 32.74
CA MET A 1 21.30 21.50 31.74
C MET A 1 20.01 21.16 32.45
N GLN A 2 19.04 22.08 32.52
CA GLN A 2 17.75 21.82 33.17
C GLN A 2 16.86 21.03 32.20
N ASN A 3 16.40 19.85 32.61
CA ASN A 3 15.47 19.04 31.83
C ASN A 3 14.08 19.68 31.91
N THR A 4 13.73 20.50 30.91
CA THR A 4 12.35 20.98 30.77
C THR A 4 11.44 19.80 30.42
N PRO A 5 10.32 19.61 31.14
CA PRO A 5 9.40 18.53 30.87
C PRO A 5 8.77 18.70 29.48
N VAL A 6 8.65 17.59 28.72
CA VAL A 6 7.95 17.59 27.44
C VAL A 6 6.52 18.10 27.62
N THR A 7 6.18 19.15 26.89
CA THR A 7 4.87 19.80 26.96
C THR A 7 3.84 19.08 26.10
N ILE A 8 2.56 19.28 26.40
CA ILE A 8 1.45 18.79 25.57
C ILE A 8 1.54 19.36 24.14
N ALA A 9 1.98 20.62 23.99
CA ALA A 9 2.16 21.26 22.69
C ALA A 9 3.23 20.56 21.84
N GLU A 10 4.35 20.16 22.43
CA GLU A 10 5.41 19.40 21.75
C GLU A 10 4.92 18.02 21.30
N ARG A 11 4.09 17.35 22.10
CA ARG A 11 3.47 16.08 21.71
C ARG A 11 2.54 16.26 20.51
N PHE A 12 1.72 17.31 20.48
CA PHE A 12 0.88 17.62 19.32
C PHE A 12 1.71 17.97 18.08
N ALA A 13 2.78 18.75 18.23
CA ALA A 13 3.69 19.06 17.14
C ALA A 13 4.36 17.80 16.59
N ALA A 14 4.76 16.86 17.46
CA ALA A 14 5.34 15.58 17.06
C ALA A 14 4.32 14.68 16.33
N ILE A 15 3.06 14.62 16.80
CA ILE A 15 1.98 13.92 16.08
C ILE A 15 1.72 14.56 14.71
N GLY A 16 1.69 15.89 14.64
CA GLY A 16 1.56 16.62 13.38
C GLY A 16 2.70 16.31 12.41
N GLY A 17 3.95 16.30 12.91
CA GLY A 17 5.12 15.88 12.13
C GLY A 17 5.02 14.43 11.65
N ALA A 18 4.59 13.51 12.51
CA ALA A 18 4.37 12.11 12.14
C ALA A 18 3.28 11.97 11.06
N ALA A 19 2.21 12.76 11.10
CA ALA A 19 1.19 12.77 10.06
C ALA A 19 1.75 13.22 8.69
N ILE A 20 2.61 14.26 8.68
CA ILE A 20 3.29 14.72 7.46
C ILE A 20 4.19 13.61 6.90
N PHE A 21 5.01 12.98 7.74
CA PHE A 21 5.86 11.87 7.32
C PHE A 21 5.05 10.68 6.82
N ALA A 22 3.92 10.35 7.46
CA ALA A 22 3.02 9.30 7.00
C ALA A 22 2.46 9.61 5.60
N PHE A 23 2.13 10.87 5.31
CA PHE A 23 1.71 11.30 3.98
C PHE A 23 2.83 11.13 2.94
N VAL A 24 4.07 11.49 3.28
CA VAL A 24 5.24 11.27 2.41
C VAL A 24 5.46 9.78 2.17
N ILE A 25 5.43 8.96 3.22
CA ILE A 25 5.58 7.49 3.11
C ILE A 25 4.47 6.91 2.22
N PHE A 26 3.22 7.32 2.41
CA PHE A 26 2.10 6.87 1.61
C PHE A 26 2.22 7.29 0.14
N GLY A 27 2.68 8.51 -0.11
CA GLY A 27 2.94 9.04 -1.46
C GLY A 27 4.05 8.24 -2.16
N VAL A 28 5.19 8.05 -1.50
CA VAL A 28 6.30 7.24 -2.00
C VAL A 28 5.86 5.80 -2.27
N ALA A 29 5.18 5.16 -1.33
CA ALA A 29 4.67 3.80 -1.51
C ALA A 29 3.64 3.71 -2.66
N THR A 30 2.81 4.74 -2.86
CA THR A 30 1.88 4.81 -4.00
C THR A 30 2.62 4.95 -5.33
N LEU A 31 3.65 5.79 -5.38
CA LEU A 31 4.46 5.98 -6.57
C LEU A 31 5.22 4.70 -6.93
N LEU A 32 5.87 4.05 -5.95
CA LEU A 32 6.52 2.76 -6.16
C LEU A 32 5.52 1.69 -6.60
N HIS A 33 4.36 1.63 -5.96
CA HIS A 33 3.32 0.70 -6.35
C HIS A 33 2.91 0.90 -7.81
N HIS A 34 2.63 2.14 -8.22
CA HIS A 34 2.24 2.47 -9.58
C HIS A 34 3.35 2.15 -10.60
N ALA A 35 4.61 2.46 -10.28
CA ALA A 35 5.75 2.18 -11.15
C ALA A 35 5.98 0.67 -11.34
N ILE A 36 5.85 -0.12 -10.28
CA ILE A 36 6.10 -1.56 -10.29
C ILE A 36 4.91 -2.35 -10.88
N SER A 37 3.69 -1.89 -10.62
CA SER A 37 2.46 -2.60 -11.02
C SER A 37 1.94 -2.26 -12.40
N ARG A 38 2.64 -1.40 -13.16
CA ARG A 38 2.13 -0.86 -14.44
C ARG A 38 1.85 -1.97 -15.47
N ASN A 39 2.65 -3.02 -15.47
CA ASN A 39 2.64 -4.07 -16.50
C ASN A 39 2.30 -5.47 -15.94
N ASP A 40 1.95 -5.58 -14.65
CA ASP A 40 1.81 -6.86 -13.97
C ASP A 40 0.72 -6.78 -12.88
N ASP A 41 -0.43 -7.39 -13.18
CA ASP A 41 -1.59 -7.41 -12.28
C ASP A 41 -1.35 -8.21 -10.99
N ARG A 42 -0.40 -9.16 -11.02
CA ARG A 42 0.05 -9.90 -9.84
C ARG A 42 0.78 -8.96 -8.89
N LYS A 43 1.71 -8.16 -9.40
CA LYS A 43 2.39 -7.10 -8.62
C LYS A 43 1.43 -6.03 -8.13
N ARG A 44 0.37 -5.74 -8.90
CA ARG A 44 -0.71 -4.82 -8.49
C ARG A 44 -1.49 -5.34 -7.28
N THR A 45 -1.81 -6.62 -7.29
CA THR A 45 -2.58 -7.24 -6.20
C THR A 45 -1.74 -7.37 -4.93
N GLN A 46 -0.46 -7.72 -5.06
CA GLN A 46 0.47 -7.84 -3.94
C GLN A 46 0.87 -6.49 -3.33
N GLY A 47 1.10 -5.46 -4.15
CA GLY A 47 1.61 -4.17 -3.69
C GLY A 47 0.60 -3.30 -2.93
N ARG A 48 -0.70 -3.47 -3.20
CA ARG A 48 -1.77 -2.69 -2.57
C ARG A 48 -1.81 -2.82 -1.05
N PRO A 49 -1.81 -4.02 -0.43
CA PRO A 49 -1.79 -4.16 1.03
C PRO A 49 -0.49 -3.63 1.65
N ILE A 50 0.65 -3.78 0.97
CA ILE A 50 1.96 -3.32 1.47
C ILE A 50 1.92 -1.83 1.82
N ARG A 51 1.39 -0.99 0.92
CA ARG A 51 1.26 0.46 1.18
C ARG A 51 0.50 0.75 2.46
N TRP A 52 -0.65 0.10 2.67
CA TRP A 52 -1.51 0.36 3.82
C TRP A 52 -0.86 -0.10 5.12
N TRP A 53 -0.20 -1.26 5.12
CA TRP A 53 0.48 -1.78 6.31
C TRP A 53 1.70 -0.95 6.69
N VAL A 54 2.50 -0.51 5.71
CA VAL A 54 3.67 0.35 5.96
C VAL A 54 3.26 1.69 6.57
N THR A 55 2.31 2.39 5.96
CA THR A 55 1.85 3.68 6.49
C THR A 55 1.14 3.52 7.83
N GLY A 56 0.28 2.51 7.97
CA GLY A 56 -0.48 2.28 9.20
C GLY A 56 0.43 1.95 10.38
N LEU A 57 1.38 1.03 10.22
CA LEU A 57 2.26 0.64 11.33
C LEU A 57 3.34 1.68 11.64
N TYR A 58 3.80 2.45 10.64
CA TYR A 58 4.58 3.66 10.92
C TYR A 58 3.82 4.60 11.86
N LEU A 59 2.55 4.89 11.55
CA LEU A 59 1.75 5.85 12.30
C LEU A 59 1.47 5.35 13.73
N VAL A 60 1.15 4.06 13.88
CA VAL A 60 0.99 3.41 15.19
C VAL A 60 2.30 3.48 15.99
N GLY A 61 3.44 3.16 15.37
CA GLY A 61 4.75 3.23 16.02
C GLY A 61 5.13 4.65 16.44
N ALA A 62 4.93 5.62 15.56
CA ALA A 62 5.21 7.03 15.84
C ALA A 62 4.34 7.58 16.99
N ILE A 63 3.03 7.30 16.98
CA ILE A 63 2.11 7.71 18.06
C ILE A 63 2.48 7.03 19.37
N ALA A 64 2.77 5.72 19.34
CA ALA A 64 3.24 5.00 20.51
C ALA A 64 4.53 5.63 21.07
N GLY A 65 5.46 6.03 20.20
CA GLY A 65 6.67 6.75 20.59
C GLY A 65 6.40 8.11 21.22
N VAL A 66 5.41 8.86 20.71
CA VAL A 66 4.99 10.12 21.33
C VAL A 66 4.42 9.88 22.72
N MET A 67 3.66 8.79 22.93
CA MET A 67 3.06 8.49 24.23
C MET A 67 4.08 7.95 25.24
N LEU A 68 5.02 7.13 24.79
CA LEU A 68 6.03 6.48 25.63
C LEU A 68 7.24 7.38 25.94
N ALA A 69 7.47 8.43 25.15
CA ALA A 69 8.48 9.42 25.47
C ALA A 69 8.11 10.12 26.80
N ASP A 70 8.86 9.80 27.84
CA ASP A 70 8.65 10.36 29.17
C ASP A 70 9.13 11.82 29.19
N ASN A 71 8.48 12.64 30.03
CA ASN A 71 8.69 14.10 30.06
C ASN A 71 10.14 14.49 30.37
N LYS A 72 10.97 13.58 30.90
CA LYS A 72 12.35 13.87 31.30
C LYS A 72 13.40 13.65 30.21
N GLN A 73 13.02 13.13 29.03
CA GLN A 73 13.99 12.67 28.04
C GLN A 73 14.09 13.61 26.84
N TYR A 74 15.30 14.11 26.57
CA TYR A 74 15.67 14.90 25.37
C TYR A 74 15.52 14.12 24.04
N TYR A 75 15.08 12.86 24.09
CA TYR A 75 15.11 11.93 22.98
C TYR A 75 13.74 11.62 22.38
N MET A 76 12.71 12.45 22.64
CA MET A 76 11.35 12.22 22.10
C MET A 76 11.37 11.96 20.59
N HIS A 77 12.13 12.75 19.81
CA HIS A 77 12.25 12.56 18.37
C HIS A 77 12.95 11.25 17.98
N GLU A 78 13.92 10.79 18.76
CA GLU A 78 14.60 9.52 18.52
C GLU A 78 13.70 8.33 18.86
N VAL A 79 12.91 8.41 19.93
CA VAL A 79 11.93 7.38 20.31
C VAL A 79 10.81 7.30 19.27
N VAL A 80 10.26 8.44 18.87
CA VAL A 80 9.23 8.54 17.81
C VAL A 80 9.78 8.04 16.48
N GLY A 81 10.98 8.48 16.09
CA GLY A 81 11.64 8.07 14.86
C GLY A 81 11.99 6.57 14.86
N GLY A 82 12.51 6.05 15.97
CA GLY A 82 12.86 4.65 16.15
C GLY A 82 11.64 3.73 16.08
N LEU A 83 10.60 4.00 16.87
CA LEU A 83 9.35 3.23 16.84
C LEU A 83 8.61 3.37 15.52
N GLY A 84 8.57 4.56 14.92
CA GLY A 84 8.03 4.77 13.58
C GLY A 84 8.80 3.97 12.53
N GLY A 85 10.13 3.98 12.57
CA GLY A 85 11.00 3.19 11.69
C GLY A 85 10.80 1.68 11.83
N PHE A 86 10.69 1.17 13.07
CA PHE A 86 10.29 -0.22 13.32
C PHE A 86 8.90 -0.53 12.76
N GLY A 87 7.96 0.43 12.86
CA GLY A 87 6.63 0.34 12.25
C GLY A 87 6.69 0.14 10.73
N ILE A 88 7.59 0.83 10.03
CA ILE A 88 7.81 0.63 8.58
C ILE A 88 8.26 -0.81 8.30
N LEU A 89 9.25 -1.33 9.04
CA LEU A 89 9.76 -2.69 8.87
C LEU A 89 8.69 -3.74 9.13
N ALA A 90 7.93 -3.58 10.23
CA ALA A 90 6.79 -4.44 10.54
C ALA A 90 5.71 -4.37 9.45
N GLY A 91 5.46 -3.18 8.90
CA GLY A 91 4.48 -2.96 7.84
C GLY A 91 4.89 -3.59 6.52
N LEU A 92 6.18 -3.57 6.19
CA LEU A 92 6.72 -4.30 5.04
C LEU A 92 6.55 -5.81 5.22
N LEU A 93 6.87 -6.35 6.40
CA LEU A 93 6.71 -7.78 6.68
C LEU A 93 5.24 -8.21 6.58
N ILE A 94 4.35 -7.57 7.33
CA ILE A 94 2.92 -7.90 7.36
C ILE A 94 2.27 -7.65 6.00
N GLY A 95 2.68 -6.57 5.33
CA GLY A 95 2.23 -6.23 3.98
C GLY A 95 2.60 -7.29 2.95
N ASN A 96 3.82 -7.81 2.98
CA ASN A 96 4.26 -8.88 2.09
C ASN A 96 3.51 -10.18 2.36
N VAL A 97 3.29 -10.53 3.64
CA VAL A 97 2.49 -11.71 4.02
C VAL A 97 1.06 -11.59 3.48
N HIS A 98 0.39 -10.46 3.70
CA HIS A 98 -0.97 -10.22 3.19
C HIS A 98 -1.02 -10.19 1.66
N GLY A 99 -0.03 -9.56 1.02
CA GLY A 99 0.10 -9.57 -0.44
C GLY A 99 0.25 -10.98 -0.99
N GLY A 100 1.08 -11.81 -0.36
CA GLY A 100 1.26 -13.22 -0.73
C GLY A 100 -0.02 -14.04 -0.56
N ILE A 101 -0.73 -13.88 0.56
CA ILE A 101 -2.03 -14.55 0.80
C ILE A 101 -3.04 -14.13 -0.27
N ASN A 102 -3.16 -12.84 -0.59
CA ASN A 102 -4.07 -12.36 -1.63
C ASN A 102 -3.75 -12.94 -3.02
N LEU A 103 -2.47 -13.17 -3.32
CA LEU A 103 -2.07 -13.85 -4.57
C LEU A 103 -2.46 -15.32 -4.62
N VAL A 104 -2.44 -16.00 -3.48
CA VAL A 104 -2.91 -17.40 -3.39
C VAL A 104 -4.43 -17.47 -3.51
N LEU A 105 -5.14 -16.52 -2.91
CA LEU A 105 -6.60 -16.44 -2.91
C LEU A 105 -7.18 -15.86 -4.21
N THR A 106 -6.39 -15.14 -4.99
CA THR A 106 -6.78 -14.58 -6.30
C THR A 106 -5.90 -15.18 -7.39
N PRO A 107 -6.15 -16.45 -7.80
CA PRO A 107 -5.41 -17.07 -8.89
C PRO A 107 -5.54 -16.24 -10.15
N ASP A 108 -4.41 -16.04 -10.82
CA ASP A 108 -4.32 -15.29 -12.06
C ASP A 108 -5.20 -15.93 -13.16
N PRO A 109 -6.20 -15.22 -13.71
CA PRO A 109 -7.06 -15.77 -14.76
C PRO A 109 -6.30 -16.12 -16.04
N ASP A 110 -5.14 -15.49 -16.28
CA ASP A 110 -4.32 -15.75 -17.47
C ASP A 110 -3.39 -16.96 -17.32
N ARG A 111 -3.23 -17.52 -16.11
CA ARG A 111 -2.43 -18.74 -15.90
C ARG A 111 -3.08 -20.00 -16.52
N ASN A 112 -4.35 -19.90 -16.91
CA ASN A 112 -5.08 -20.95 -17.64
C ASN A 112 -5.14 -20.72 -19.15
N ARG A 113 -4.55 -19.64 -19.69
CA ARG A 113 -4.25 -19.56 -21.12
C ARG A 113 -3.02 -20.41 -21.39
N GLY A 114 -3.24 -21.71 -21.54
CA GLY A 114 -2.27 -22.57 -22.19
C GLY A 114 -1.95 -22.04 -23.59
N PRO A 115 -0.81 -22.43 -24.20
CA PRO A 115 -0.50 -22.11 -25.59
C PRO A 115 -1.54 -22.66 -26.57
N ASP A 116 -2.32 -23.66 -26.12
CA ASP A 116 -3.32 -24.37 -26.88
C ASP A 116 -4.61 -24.46 -26.06
N GLY A 117 -5.76 -24.28 -26.72
CA GLY A 117 -7.01 -24.86 -26.24
C GLY A 117 -8.12 -23.87 -25.93
N ASP A 118 -8.83 -23.46 -26.99
CA ASP A 118 -10.29 -23.53 -26.97
C ASP A 118 -10.75 -24.74 -26.17
N THR A 119 -11.55 -24.53 -25.12
CA THR A 119 -12.70 -25.37 -24.70
C THR A 119 -13.09 -25.05 -23.25
N ASN A 120 -14.05 -24.14 -23.09
CA ASN A 120 -15.12 -24.35 -22.10
C ASN A 120 -16.38 -23.58 -22.54
N PRO A 121 -17.51 -24.25 -22.84
CA PRO A 121 -18.69 -23.65 -23.48
C PRO A 121 -19.70 -23.01 -22.51
N PHE A 122 -19.41 -22.92 -21.20
CA PHE A 122 -20.39 -22.41 -20.22
C PHE A 122 -19.78 -21.43 -19.23
N SER A 123 -19.77 -20.16 -19.61
CA SER A 123 -19.92 -19.04 -18.67
C SER A 123 -20.48 -17.86 -19.46
N PRO A 124 -21.63 -17.27 -19.04
CA PRO A 124 -22.13 -16.08 -19.68
C PRO A 124 -21.12 -14.95 -19.42
N ARG A 125 -20.29 -14.72 -20.43
CA ARG A 125 -19.45 -13.56 -20.61
C ARG A 125 -20.36 -12.33 -20.64
N VAL A 126 -20.62 -11.71 -19.49
CA VAL A 126 -20.87 -10.26 -19.47
C VAL A 126 -19.51 -9.61 -19.70
N LEU A 127 -19.04 -9.66 -20.95
CA LEU A 127 -18.06 -8.71 -21.43
C LEU A 127 -18.75 -7.36 -21.40
N ILE A 128 -18.38 -6.51 -20.46
CA ILE A 128 -18.35 -5.09 -20.75
C ILE A 128 -16.97 -4.90 -21.38
N PRO A 129 -16.83 -4.86 -22.72
CA PRO A 129 -15.55 -4.55 -23.32
C PRO A 129 -15.19 -3.14 -22.87
N ARG A 130 -14.01 -2.99 -22.25
CA ARG A 130 -13.35 -1.68 -22.23
C ARG A 130 -13.17 -1.31 -23.69
N ASN A 131 -13.92 -0.29 -24.12
CA ASN A 131 -13.85 0.31 -25.44
C ASN A 131 -12.38 0.60 -25.73
N HIS A 132 -11.73 -0.30 -26.46
CA HIS A 132 -10.41 -0.09 -27.00
C HIS A 132 -10.72 0.59 -28.33
N ASP A 133 -10.49 1.89 -28.41
CA ASP A 133 -10.44 2.60 -29.68
C ASP A 133 -9.24 2.04 -30.45
N ASP A 134 -9.43 0.87 -31.06
CA ASP A 134 -8.44 0.14 -31.85
C ASP A 134 -8.28 0.72 -33.26
N GLY A 135 -8.87 1.91 -33.51
CA GLY A 135 -8.65 2.70 -34.71
C GLY A 135 -8.99 1.94 -36.00
N ASN A 136 -9.81 0.89 -35.91
CA ASN A 136 -10.19 0.04 -37.03
C ASN A 136 -11.48 0.56 -37.66
N PRO A 137 -11.44 1.22 -38.83
CA PRO A 137 -12.62 1.82 -39.45
C PRO A 137 -13.58 0.79 -40.08
N TYR A 138 -13.26 -0.51 -40.00
CA TYR A 138 -14.05 -1.57 -40.63
C TYR A 138 -14.78 -2.49 -39.64
N ALA A 139 -14.90 -2.11 -38.37
CA ALA A 139 -15.70 -2.89 -37.42
C ALA A 139 -17.20 -2.82 -37.81
N PRO A 140 -17.87 -3.96 -38.09
CA PRO A 140 -19.26 -3.95 -38.52
C PRO A 140 -20.20 -3.59 -37.35
N PRO A 141 -21.34 -2.91 -37.63
CA PRO A 141 -22.25 -2.44 -36.59
C PRO A 141 -22.93 -3.62 -35.89
N THR A 142 -22.81 -3.68 -34.56
CA THR A 142 -23.55 -4.62 -33.72
C THR A 142 -24.96 -4.06 -33.50
N HIS A 143 -25.98 -4.69 -34.10
CA HIS A 143 -27.38 -4.39 -33.81
C HIS A 143 -27.81 -5.00 -32.46
N GLN A 144 -28.58 -4.21 -31.70
CA GLN A 144 -29.29 -4.62 -30.47
C GLN A 144 -30.45 -5.57 -30.78
#